data_AF-A0A518DKS3-F1
#
_entry.id   AF-A0A518DKS3-F1
#
_cell.length_a   1.000
_cell.length_b   1.000
_cell.length_c   1.000
_cell.angle_alpha   90.00
_cell.angle_beta   90.00
_cell.angle_gamma   90.00
#
_symmetry.space_group_name_H-M   'P 1'
#
loop_
_entity.id
_entity.type
_entity.pdbx_description
1 polymer ?
#
loop_
_entity_poly.entity_id
_entity_poly.type
_entity_poly.pdbx_seq_one_letter_code
_entity_poly.pdbx_strand_id
1 'polypeptide(L)'
;MNQETLLKTLLDARLRLSAGMWPVLRDTHAIEDIFQVTLLRAVHEAESFQDEEHAIAWARVTARRLAIDHLRKHQVRARVIDESSLDLLDAELDRRGDSALAERLDALKSCVEKLPPRSRRIVDLRYHRRRAGQEIADLLEMTVDAVYQALRRIHLALRDCVERCLENA
;
A
#
# COMPACT_ATOMS: atom_id res chain seq x y z
N MET A 1 -16.24 13.56 17.91
CA MET A 1 -16.32 12.09 18.11
C MET A 1 -15.49 11.69 19.33
N ASN A 2 -15.79 10.61 20.08
CA ASN A 2 -14.92 10.19 21.20
C ASN A 2 -13.61 9.54 20.68
N GLN A 3 -12.58 9.48 21.52
CA GLN A 3 -11.26 8.98 21.10
C GLN A 3 -11.24 7.48 20.77
N GLU A 4 -12.03 6.67 21.48
CA GLU A 4 -12.10 5.22 21.27
C GLU A 4 -12.72 4.87 19.91
N THR A 5 -13.87 5.47 19.58
CA THR A 5 -14.53 5.34 18.29
C THR A 5 -13.62 5.84 17.18
N LEU A 6 -12.99 7.01 17.33
CA LEU A 6 -12.05 7.54 16.35
C LEU A 6 -10.90 6.57 16.06
N LEU A 7 -10.27 6.05 17.12
CA LEU A 7 -9.14 5.13 16.97
C LEU A 7 -9.58 3.85 16.25
N LYS A 8 -10.73 3.29 16.63
CA LYS A 8 -11.31 2.11 15.98
C LYS A 8 -11.57 2.38 14.49
N THR A 9 -12.26 3.47 14.15
CA THR A 9 -12.54 3.87 12.76
C THR A 9 -11.26 3.97 11.93
N LEU A 10 -10.22 4.62 12.43
CA LEU A 10 -8.98 4.80 11.68
C LEU A 10 -8.14 3.51 11.59
N LEU A 11 -8.19 2.65 12.60
CA LEU A 11 -7.56 1.33 12.56
C LEU A 11 -8.26 0.38 11.58
N ASP A 12 -9.60 0.42 11.53
CA ASP A 12 -10.39 -0.34 10.56
C ASP A 12 -10.09 0.13 9.12
N ALA A 13 -9.90 1.44 8.91
CA ALA A 13 -9.52 2.04 7.63
C ALA A 13 -8.01 1.95 7.30
N ARG A 14 -7.20 1.27 8.14
CA ARG A 14 -5.72 1.26 8.01
C ARG A 14 -5.26 0.82 6.62
N LEU A 15 -5.87 -0.23 6.07
CA LEU A 15 -5.44 -0.80 4.79
C LEU A 15 -5.67 0.20 3.64
N ARG A 16 -6.83 0.87 3.60
CA ARG A 16 -7.12 1.93 2.62
C ARG A 16 -6.19 3.13 2.76
N LEU A 17 -5.99 3.63 3.98
CA LEU A 17 -5.09 4.76 4.23
C LEU A 17 -3.64 4.44 3.83
N SER A 18 -3.19 3.22 4.13
CA SER A 18 -1.86 2.72 3.76
C SER A 18 -1.72 2.58 2.24
N ALA A 19 -2.73 2.01 1.58
CA ALA A 19 -2.77 1.84 0.13
C ALA A 19 -2.73 3.19 -0.61
N GLY A 20 -3.43 4.22 -0.10
CA GLY A 20 -3.42 5.56 -0.66
C GLY A 20 -2.06 6.26 -0.61
N MET A 21 -1.20 5.91 0.35
CA MET A 21 0.17 6.46 0.46
C MET A 21 1.21 5.70 -0.39
N TRP A 22 0.94 4.43 -0.74
CA TRP A 22 1.90 3.59 -1.47
C TRP A 22 2.43 4.18 -2.77
N PRO A 23 1.60 4.81 -3.63
CA PRO A 23 2.08 5.38 -4.88
C PRO A 23 3.13 6.47 -4.67
N VAL A 24 3.03 7.21 -3.55
CA VAL A 24 3.91 8.32 -3.15
C VAL A 24 5.21 7.78 -2.54
N LEU A 25 5.11 6.97 -1.48
CA LEU A 25 6.27 6.58 -0.67
C LEU A 25 7.03 5.37 -1.21
N ARG A 26 6.33 4.38 -1.76
CA ARG A 26 6.91 3.08 -2.17
C ARG A 26 7.72 2.38 -1.06
N ASP A 27 7.38 2.68 0.19
CA ASP A 27 8.08 2.23 1.39
C ASP A 27 7.04 1.87 2.46
N THR A 28 6.88 0.58 2.75
CA THR A 28 5.92 0.08 3.76
C THR A 28 6.23 0.53 5.19
N HIS A 29 7.49 0.77 5.54
CA HIS A 29 7.88 1.22 6.88
C HIS A 29 7.56 2.70 7.03
N ALA A 30 7.93 3.52 6.04
CA ALA A 30 7.57 4.93 6.04
C ALA A 30 6.05 5.14 6.04
N ILE A 31 5.29 4.31 5.31
CA ILE A 31 3.82 4.33 5.33
C ILE A 31 3.29 4.04 6.73
N GLU A 32 3.82 3.02 7.40
CA GLU A 32 3.40 2.66 8.74
C GLU A 32 3.72 3.76 9.75
N ASP A 33 4.92 4.34 9.69
CA ASP A 33 5.32 5.46 10.55
C ASP A 33 4.39 6.66 10.34
N ILE A 34 4.08 7.00 9.08
CA ILE A 34 3.17 8.11 8.76
C ILE A 34 1.75 7.82 9.21
N PHE A 35 1.28 6.58 9.07
CA PHE A 35 -0.02 6.16 9.58
C PHE A 35 -0.10 6.35 11.11
N GLN A 36 0.92 5.94 11.85
CA GLN A 36 0.99 6.14 13.30
C GLN A 36 1.01 7.62 13.68
N VAL A 37 1.80 8.45 12.99
CA VAL A 37 1.80 9.91 13.19
C VAL A 37 0.42 10.49 12.89
N THR A 38 -0.29 10.00 11.87
CA THR A 38 -1.64 10.44 11.52
C THR A 38 -2.64 10.10 12.62
N LEU A 39 -2.59 8.89 13.18
CA LEU A 39 -3.41 8.48 14.33
C LEU A 39 -3.19 9.39 15.53
N LEU A 40 -1.93 9.65 15.90
CA LEU A 40 -1.59 10.50 17.04
C LEU A 40 -2.15 11.92 16.87
N ARG A 41 -2.06 12.49 15.67
CA ARG A 41 -2.64 13.81 15.35
C ARG A 41 -4.17 13.78 15.43
N ALA A 42 -4.81 12.75 14.88
CA ALA A 42 -6.26 12.61 14.92
C ALA A 42 -6.78 12.57 16.37
N VAL A 43 -6.12 11.79 17.24
CA VAL A 43 -6.51 11.67 18.66
C VAL A 43 -6.43 13.00 19.40
N HIS A 44 -5.48 13.87 19.03
CA HIS A 44 -5.35 15.22 19.60
C HIS A 44 -6.48 16.17 19.19
N GLU A 45 -7.07 15.94 18.01
CA GLU A 45 -8.14 16.75 17.42
C GLU A 45 -9.51 16.05 17.47
N ALA A 46 -9.66 14.99 18.27
CA ALA A 46 -10.80 14.07 18.21
C ALA A 46 -12.20 14.71 18.33
N GLU A 47 -12.31 15.77 19.13
CA GLU A 47 -13.56 16.51 19.33
C GLU A 47 -14.01 17.27 18.08
N SER A 48 -13.11 17.57 17.15
CA SER A 48 -13.41 18.31 15.91
C SER A 48 -14.08 17.47 14.82
N PHE A 49 -14.00 16.13 14.91
CA PHE A 49 -14.62 15.24 13.92
C PHE A 49 -16.11 15.08 14.16
N GLN A 50 -16.88 15.34 13.10
CA GLN A 50 -18.34 15.25 13.07
C GLN A 50 -18.82 13.80 13.03
N ASP A 51 -18.16 12.97 12.21
CA ASP A 51 -18.47 11.56 12.01
C ASP A 51 -17.22 10.78 11.54
N GLU A 52 -17.42 9.48 11.28
CA GLU A 52 -16.37 8.55 10.83
C GLU A 52 -15.84 8.91 9.44
N GLU A 53 -16.71 9.36 8.53
CA GLU A 53 -16.34 9.71 7.15
C GLU A 53 -15.45 10.96 7.12
N HIS A 54 -15.80 11.98 7.90
CA HIS A 54 -14.98 13.17 8.08
C HIS A 54 -13.59 12.80 8.65
N ALA A 55 -13.52 11.91 9.64
CA ALA A 55 -12.24 11.47 10.20
C ALA A 55 -11.37 10.74 9.17
N ILE A 56 -11.94 9.84 8.36
CA ILE A 56 -11.21 9.11 7.30
C ILE A 56 -10.72 10.08 6.21
N ALA A 57 -11.58 11.00 5.76
CA ALA A 57 -11.23 12.00 4.75
C ALA A 57 -10.09 12.91 5.24
N TRP A 58 -10.16 13.37 6.49
CA TRP A 58 -9.09 14.15 7.11
C TRP A 58 -7.79 13.33 7.22
N ALA A 59 -7.87 12.08 7.67
CA ALA A 59 -6.70 11.22 7.85
C ALA A 59 -5.97 10.97 6.53
N ARG A 60 -6.72 10.75 5.44
CA ARG A 60 -6.19 10.59 4.08
C ARG A 60 -5.40 11.82 3.61
N VAL A 61 -5.97 13.02 3.77
CA VAL A 61 -5.32 14.28 3.40
C VAL A 61 -4.06 14.50 4.25
N THR A 62 -4.16 14.30 5.56
CA THR A 62 -3.04 14.44 6.50
C THR A 62 -1.91 13.46 6.19
N ALA A 63 -2.23 12.18 5.99
CA ALA A 63 -1.26 11.13 5.66
C ALA A 63 -0.53 11.41 4.34
N ARG A 64 -1.23 11.88 3.30
CA ARG A 64 -0.61 12.28 2.03
C ARG A 64 0.33 13.46 2.18
N ARG A 65 -0.06 14.50 2.94
CA ARG A 65 0.79 15.65 3.21
C ARG A 65 2.08 15.22 3.93
N LEU A 66 1.93 14.38 4.97
CA LEU A 66 3.07 13.79 5.69
C LEU A 66 3.97 12.96 4.78
N ALA A 67 3.40 12.18 3.85
CA ALA A 67 4.15 11.41 2.86
C ALA A 67 4.98 12.30 1.93
N ILE A 68 4.40 13.40 1.44
CA ILE A 68 5.11 14.37 0.59
C ILE A 68 6.25 15.05 1.37
N ASP A 69 5.98 15.47 2.61
CA ASP A 69 6.99 16.12 3.45
C ASP A 69 8.13 15.16 3.83
N HIS A 70 7.82 13.88 4.06
CA HIS A 70 8.82 12.83 4.27
C HIS A 70 9.77 12.71 3.06
N LEU A 71 9.24 12.66 1.84
CA LEU A 71 10.06 12.60 0.61
C LEU A 71 10.93 13.85 0.43
N ARG A 72 10.37 15.04 0.66
CA ARG A 72 11.11 16.32 0.60
C ARG A 72 12.28 16.32 1.56
N LYS A 73 12.06 15.89 2.82
CA LYS A 73 13.09 15.84 3.86
C LYS A 73 14.23 14.88 3.53
N HIS A 74 13.93 13.78 2.84
CA HIS A 74 14.94 12.78 2.48
C HIS A 74 15.57 12.99 1.10
N GLN A 75 15.31 14.14 0.46
CA GLN A 75 15.77 14.46 -0.90
C GLN A 75 15.44 13.36 -1.92
N VAL A 76 14.42 12.55 -1.63
CA VAL A 76 13.94 11.52 -2.54
C VAL A 76 13.05 12.25 -3.53
N ARG A 77 13.39 12.17 -4.82
CA ARG A 77 12.56 12.73 -5.87
C ARG A 77 11.20 12.04 -5.81
N ALA A 78 10.19 12.76 -5.31
CA ALA A 78 8.82 12.28 -5.37
C ALA A 78 8.51 11.95 -6.82
N ARG A 79 8.08 10.71 -7.08
CA ARG A 79 7.45 10.42 -8.36
C ARG A 79 6.14 11.19 -8.32
N VAL A 80 6.10 12.31 -9.04
CA VAL A 80 4.92 13.17 -9.10
C VAL A 80 3.81 12.33 -9.72
N ILE A 81 2.92 11.85 -8.87
CA ILE A 81 1.63 11.33 -9.28
C ILE A 81 0.71 12.52 -9.16
N ASP A 82 0.01 12.80 -10.24
CA ASP A 82 -0.96 13.87 -10.29
C ASP A 82 -2.05 13.64 -9.23
N GLU A 83 -2.55 14.75 -8.68
CA GLU A 83 -3.56 14.72 -7.61
C GLU A 83 -4.85 14.04 -8.08
N SER A 84 -5.27 14.24 -9.34
CA SER A 84 -6.47 13.59 -9.87
C SER A 84 -6.35 12.06 -9.92
N SER A 85 -5.14 11.54 -10.17
CA SER A 85 -4.85 10.11 -10.14
C SER A 85 -4.92 9.54 -8.72
N LEU A 86 -4.56 10.34 -7.72
CA LEU A 86 -4.67 9.97 -6.31
C LEU A 86 -6.13 9.99 -5.84
N ASP A 87 -6.95 10.93 -6.32
CA ASP A 87 -8.38 10.98 -6.01
C ASP A 87 -9.12 9.78 -6.62
N LEU A 88 -8.79 9.41 -7.86
CA LEU A 88 -9.33 8.19 -8.48
C LEU A 88 -8.97 6.93 -7.69
N LEU A 89 -7.75 6.87 -7.14
CA LEU A 89 -7.34 5.77 -6.28
C LEU A 89 -8.16 5.71 -4.99
N ASP A 90 -8.40 6.85 -4.34
CA ASP A 90 -9.22 6.86 -3.12
C ASP A 90 -10.65 6.43 -3.39
N ALA A 91 -11.26 6.95 -4.46
CA ALA A 91 -12.61 6.56 -4.84
C ALA A 91 -12.71 5.05 -5.09
N GLU A 92 -11.67 4.46 -5.70
CA GLU A 92 -11.61 3.02 -5.91
C GLU A 92 -11.43 2.23 -4.60
N LEU A 93 -10.59 2.72 -3.69
CA LEU A 93 -10.36 2.12 -2.37
C LEU A 93 -11.64 2.17 -1.53
N ASP A 94 -12.35 3.29 -1.54
CA ASP A 94 -13.62 3.48 -0.84
C ASP A 94 -14.72 2.59 -1.42
N ARG A 95 -14.83 2.51 -2.75
CA ARG A 95 -15.79 1.64 -3.44
C ARG A 95 -15.62 0.17 -3.08
N ARG A 96 -14.38 -0.30 -2.89
CA ARG A 96 -14.11 -1.70 -2.51
C ARG A 96 -14.42 -1.96 -1.04
N GLY A 97 -14.14 -1.01 -0.17
CA GLY A 97 -14.24 -1.17 1.28
C GLY A 97 -13.13 -2.05 1.86
N ASP A 98 -12.98 -1.98 3.20
CA ASP A 98 -11.86 -2.63 3.91
C ASP A 98 -11.93 -4.17 3.87
N SER A 99 -13.14 -4.76 3.98
CA SER A 99 -13.32 -6.22 3.94
C SER A 99 -12.85 -6.82 2.62
N ALA A 100 -13.26 -6.25 1.49
CA ALA A 100 -12.87 -6.75 0.17
C ALA A 100 -11.37 -6.57 -0.11
N LEU A 101 -10.73 -5.56 0.52
CA LEU A 101 -9.29 -5.39 0.46
C LEU A 101 -8.55 -6.43 1.33
N ALA A 102 -9.08 -6.76 2.51
CA ALA A 102 -8.55 -7.81 3.37
C ALA A 102 -8.64 -9.19 2.70
N GLU A 103 -9.79 -9.54 2.11
CA GLU A 103 -9.98 -10.77 1.34
C GLU A 103 -9.00 -10.86 0.16
N ARG A 104 -8.81 -9.75 -0.57
CA ARG A 104 -7.81 -9.67 -1.64
C ARG A 104 -6.40 -9.89 -1.13
N LEU A 105 -6.05 -9.34 0.03
CA LEU A 105 -4.74 -9.51 0.63
C LEU A 105 -4.50 -10.98 1.01
N ASP A 106 -5.49 -11.66 1.56
CA ASP A 106 -5.38 -13.07 1.93
C ASP A 106 -5.32 -13.99 0.70
N ALA A 107 -6.11 -13.70 -0.34
CA ALA A 107 -5.98 -14.35 -1.64
C ALA A 107 -4.57 -14.15 -2.23
N LEU A 108 -4.02 -12.93 -2.16
CA LEU A 108 -2.67 -12.62 -2.64
C LEU A 108 -1.60 -13.43 -1.88
N LYS A 109 -1.68 -13.51 -0.55
CA LYS A 109 -0.76 -14.33 0.26
C LYS A 109 -0.78 -15.80 -0.21
N SER A 110 -1.97 -16.36 -0.38
CA SER A 110 -2.13 -17.73 -0.90
C SER A 110 -1.54 -17.89 -2.30
N CYS A 111 -1.75 -16.93 -3.19
CA CYS A 111 -1.24 -16.96 -4.56
C CYS A 111 0.29 -16.82 -4.63
N VAL A 112 0.92 -16.04 -3.75
CA VAL A 112 2.38 -15.95 -3.64
C VAL A 112 2.98 -17.30 -3.23
N GLU A 113 2.31 -18.03 -2.33
CA GLU A 113 2.73 -19.38 -1.93
C GLU A 113 2.56 -20.44 -3.03
N LYS A 114 1.80 -20.15 -4.09
CA LYS A 114 1.67 -21.01 -5.27
C LYS A 114 2.69 -20.69 -6.37
N LEU A 115 3.43 -19.58 -6.25
CA LEU A 115 4.43 -19.21 -7.25
C LEU A 115 5.58 -20.24 -7.30
N PRO A 116 6.14 -20.51 -8.50
CA PRO A 116 7.37 -21.28 -8.62
C PRO A 116 8.50 -20.71 -7.75
N PRO A 117 9.42 -21.53 -7.20
CA PRO A 117 10.43 -21.08 -6.26
C PRO A 117 11.27 -19.89 -6.75
N ARG A 118 11.67 -19.88 -8.02
CA ARG A 118 12.42 -18.76 -8.61
C ARG A 118 11.61 -17.48 -8.64
N SER A 119 10.32 -17.55 -9.00
CA SER A 119 9.40 -16.41 -9.01
C SER A 119 9.17 -15.87 -7.60
N ARG A 120 8.94 -16.75 -6.61
CA ARG A 120 8.78 -16.35 -5.20
C ARG A 120 10.04 -15.66 -4.67
N ARG A 121 11.24 -16.15 -5.02
CA ARG A 121 12.51 -15.52 -4.66
C ARG A 121 12.67 -14.13 -5.27
N ILE A 122 12.25 -13.92 -6.52
CA ILE A 122 12.25 -12.59 -7.15
C ILE A 122 11.31 -11.63 -6.40
N VAL A 123 10.12 -12.10 -6.03
CA VAL A 123 9.15 -11.32 -5.22
C VAL A 123 9.73 -10.95 -3.86
N ASP A 124 10.33 -11.91 -3.14
CA ASP A 124 10.96 -11.68 -1.83
C ASP A 124 12.05 -10.60 -1.91
N LEU A 125 12.99 -10.76 -2.85
CA LEU A 125 14.07 -9.81 -3.02
C LEU A 125 13.55 -8.41 -3.38
N ARG A 126 12.50 -8.34 -4.21
CA ARG A 126 11.95 -7.06 -4.66
C ARG A 126 11.15 -6.34 -3.59
N TYR A 127 10.25 -7.04 -2.90
CA TYR A 127 9.23 -6.42 -2.05
C TYR A 127 9.51 -6.53 -0.56
N HIS A 128 10.08 -7.65 -0.10
CA HIS A 128 10.44 -7.83 1.31
C HIS A 128 11.84 -7.29 1.60
N ARG A 129 12.81 -7.55 0.72
CA ARG A 129 14.20 -7.09 0.87
C ARG A 129 14.53 -5.79 0.15
N ARG A 130 13.57 -5.24 -0.59
CA ARG A 130 13.64 -3.91 -1.23
C ARG A 130 14.83 -3.71 -2.17
N ARG A 131 15.27 -4.78 -2.83
CA ARG A 131 16.39 -4.73 -3.78
C ARG A 131 15.98 -4.06 -5.08
N ALA A 132 16.90 -3.29 -5.65
CA ALA A 132 16.80 -2.75 -7.00
C ALA A 132 16.91 -3.88 -8.04
N GLY A 133 16.42 -3.63 -9.26
CA GLY A 133 16.45 -4.63 -10.34
C GLY A 133 17.87 -5.15 -10.64
N GLN A 134 18.86 -4.27 -10.57
CA GLN A 134 20.28 -4.62 -10.73
C GLN A 134 20.77 -5.56 -9.63
N GLU A 135 20.51 -5.23 -8.36
CA GLU A 135 20.91 -6.10 -7.23
C GLU A 135 20.25 -7.48 -7.32
N ILE A 136 18.99 -7.55 -7.76
CA ILE A 136 18.31 -8.84 -7.98
C ILE A 136 18.96 -9.61 -9.13
N ALA A 137 19.32 -8.93 -10.21
CA ALA A 137 20.01 -9.52 -11.35
C ALA A 137 21.34 -10.14 -10.93
N ASP A 138 22.13 -9.40 -10.14
CA ASP A 138 23.42 -9.87 -9.63
C ASP A 138 23.25 -11.08 -8.68
N LEU A 139 22.29 -11.03 -7.76
CA LEU A 139 22.02 -12.11 -6.77
C LEU A 139 21.45 -13.40 -7.39
N LEU A 140 20.83 -13.32 -8.56
CA LEU A 140 20.18 -14.43 -9.24
C LEU A 140 20.87 -14.86 -10.53
N GLU A 141 22.02 -14.26 -10.84
CA GLU A 141 22.79 -14.45 -12.07
C GLU A 141 21.90 -14.30 -13.32
N MET A 142 21.16 -13.18 -13.38
CA MET A 142 20.26 -12.82 -14.47
C MET A 142 20.69 -11.49 -15.09
N THR A 143 20.18 -11.18 -16.28
CA THR A 143 20.19 -9.80 -16.77
C THR A 143 19.08 -9.00 -16.08
N VAL A 144 19.28 -7.69 -15.95
CA VAL A 144 18.26 -6.78 -15.40
C VAL A 144 16.95 -6.84 -16.19
N ASP A 145 17.04 -6.93 -17.53
CA ASP A 145 15.86 -7.09 -18.38
C ASP A 145 15.12 -8.40 -18.05
N ALA A 146 15.83 -9.52 -17.90
CA ALA A 146 15.21 -10.79 -17.51
C ALA A 146 14.50 -10.70 -16.15
N VAL A 147 15.02 -9.92 -15.19
CA VAL A 147 14.35 -9.66 -13.91
C VAL A 147 13.05 -8.89 -14.11
N TYR A 148 13.04 -7.82 -14.91
CA TYR A 148 11.83 -7.04 -15.17
C TYR A 148 10.78 -7.83 -15.96
N GLN A 149 11.20 -8.63 -16.94
CA GLN A 149 10.31 -9.54 -17.66
C GLN A 149 9.71 -10.61 -16.73
N ALA A 150 10.52 -11.15 -15.80
CA ALA A 150 10.02 -12.09 -14.79
C ALA A 150 9.01 -11.41 -13.86
N LEU A 151 9.30 -10.23 -13.32
CA LEU A 151 8.38 -9.45 -12.48
C LEU A 151 7.05 -9.17 -13.21
N ARG A 152 7.09 -8.80 -14.49
CA ARG A 152 5.88 -8.61 -15.30
C ARG A 152 5.04 -9.88 -15.36
N ARG A 153 5.65 -11.03 -15.69
CA ARG A 153 4.94 -12.32 -15.74
C ARG A 153 4.38 -12.72 -14.38
N ILE A 154 5.13 -12.49 -13.31
CA ILE A 154 4.71 -12.77 -11.94
C ILE A 154 3.49 -11.93 -11.57
N HIS A 155 3.48 -10.63 -11.85
CA HIS A 155 2.34 -9.78 -11.55
C HIS A 155 1.06 -10.20 -12.30
N LEU A 156 1.19 -10.59 -13.57
CA LEU A 156 0.06 -11.13 -14.34
C LEU A 156 -0.46 -12.42 -13.69
N ALA A 157 0.42 -13.38 -13.41
CA ALA A 157 0.05 -14.65 -12.80
C ALA A 157 -0.58 -14.49 -11.40
N LEU A 158 -0.09 -13.54 -10.59
CA LEU A 158 -0.66 -13.24 -9.28
C LEU A 158 -2.04 -12.60 -9.41
N ARG A 159 -2.23 -11.65 -10.33
CA ARG A 159 -3.54 -11.04 -10.57
C ARG A 159 -4.56 -12.10 -10.98
N ASP A 160 -4.24 -12.92 -11.99
CA ASP A 160 -5.15 -13.94 -12.51
C ASP A 160 -5.41 -15.05 -11.46
N CYS A 161 -4.48 -15.30 -10.54
CA CYS A 161 -4.69 -16.19 -9.39
C CYS A 161 -5.65 -15.57 -8.36
N VAL A 162 -5.45 -14.31 -8.00
CA VAL A 162 -6.30 -13.60 -7.02
C VAL A 162 -7.72 -13.47 -7.54
N GLU A 163 -7.91 -13.09 -8.80
CA GLU A 163 -9.24 -12.98 -9.42
C GLU A 163 -9.99 -14.32 -9.35
N ARG A 164 -9.34 -15.43 -9.72
CA ARG A 164 -9.93 -16.77 -9.57
C ARG A 164 -10.21 -17.15 -8.12
N CYS A 165 -9.36 -16.78 -7.17
CA CYS A 165 -9.60 -17.06 -5.76
C CYS A 165 -10.85 -16.33 -5.23
N LEU A 166 -11.10 -15.11 -5.71
CA LEU A 166 -12.25 -14.31 -5.30
C LEU A 166 -13.54 -14.67 -6.04
N GLU A 167 -13.46 -15.18 -7.27
CA GLU A 167 -14.63 -15.70 -8.00
C GLU A 167 -15.15 -17.03 -7.43
N ASN A 168 -14.29 -17.78 -6.73
CA ASN A 168 -14.61 -19.08 -6.14
C ASN A 168 -14.78 -19.05 -4.61
N ALA A 169 -14.78 -17.86 -4.00
CA ALA A 169 -14.98 -17.65 -2.56
C ALA A 169 -16.45 -17.29 -2.27
#